data_AF-A0A1F2TIS9-F1
#
_entry.id   AF-A0A1F2TIS9-F1
#
_cell.length_a   1.000
_cell.length_b   1.000
_cell.length_c   1.000
_cell.angle_alpha   90.00
_cell.angle_beta   90.00
_cell.angle_gamma   90.00
#
_symmetry.space_group_name_H-M   'P 1'
#
loop_
_entity.id
_entity.type
_entity.pdbx_description
1 polymer ?
#
loop_
_entity_poly.entity_id
_entity_poly.type
_entity_poly.pdbx_seq_one_letter_code
_entity_poly.pdbx_strand_id
1 'polypeptide(L)'
;MKRTDTSALVEQARAGSAGALDALYGRCAGKLLPLIRLRMGRSLRTELESRDILQAVLLKSFERFEQFHGSETRSLMAWLARIAENEIRDRADYQGRGRRDAARRAPLEEAEALPGPVRSALTQAILNEQARRVEQALEALADGHREIILLRQFEELTFPEIAARLGKTEDACRMAFARAMTALTLQLATRT
;
A
#
# COMPACT_ATOMS: atom_id res chain seq x y z
N MET A 1 -15.54 6.77 -9.33
CA MET A 1 -15.35 6.17 -10.67
C MET A 1 -16.25 4.95 -10.75
N LYS A 2 -16.97 4.76 -11.86
CA LYS A 2 -17.94 3.66 -11.99
C LYS A 2 -17.19 2.32 -12.06
N ARG A 3 -17.68 1.35 -11.30
CA ARG A 3 -17.15 -0.03 -11.09
C ARG A 3 -16.82 -0.77 -12.39
N THR A 4 -17.49 -0.40 -13.47
CA THR A 4 -17.37 -0.94 -14.83
C THR A 4 -16.01 -0.68 -15.47
N ASP A 5 -15.33 0.42 -15.13
CA ASP A 5 -14.06 0.80 -15.78
C ASP A 5 -12.87 -0.07 -15.33
N THR A 6 -12.88 -0.55 -14.07
CA THR A 6 -11.76 -1.34 -13.53
C THR A 6 -11.79 -2.78 -14.03
N SER A 7 -12.97 -3.40 -14.11
CA SER A 7 -13.12 -4.77 -14.61
C SER A 7 -12.73 -4.87 -16.09
N ALA A 8 -13.19 -3.91 -16.91
CA ALA A 8 -12.81 -3.85 -18.33
C ALA A 8 -11.30 -3.69 -18.53
N LEU A 9 -10.63 -2.88 -17.70
CA LEU A 9 -9.18 -2.73 -17.75
C LEU A 9 -8.43 -3.99 -17.32
N VAL A 10 -8.96 -4.76 -16.36
CA VAL A 10 -8.36 -6.03 -15.92
C VAL A 10 -8.42 -7.07 -17.05
N GLU A 11 -9.57 -7.19 -17.72
CA GLU A 11 -9.73 -8.10 -18.87
C GLU A 11 -8.83 -7.69 -20.05
N GLN A 12 -8.72 -6.39 -20.33
CA GLN A 12 -7.79 -5.90 -21.36
C GLN A 12 -6.32 -6.14 -21.00
N ALA A 13 -5.95 -5.97 -19.73
CA ALA A 13 -4.60 -6.27 -19.25
C ALA A 13 -4.28 -7.77 -19.35
N ARG A 14 -5.26 -8.64 -19.05
CA ARG A 14 -5.14 -10.10 -19.26
C ARG A 14 -4.99 -10.48 -20.73
N ALA A 15 -5.63 -9.74 -21.63
CA ALA A 15 -5.46 -9.89 -23.07
C ALA A 15 -4.12 -9.33 -23.60
N GLY A 16 -3.19 -8.94 -22.72
CA GLY A 16 -1.85 -8.47 -23.08
C GLY A 16 -1.74 -6.97 -23.37
N SER A 17 -2.78 -6.17 -23.06
CA SER A 17 -2.71 -4.72 -23.26
C SER A 17 -1.80 -4.06 -22.22
N ALA A 18 -0.57 -3.73 -22.63
CA ALA A 18 0.38 -2.98 -21.82
C ALA A 18 -0.21 -1.64 -21.33
N GLY A 19 -0.99 -0.95 -22.16
CA GLY A 19 -1.64 0.31 -21.79
C GLY A 19 -2.72 0.16 -20.71
N ALA A 20 -3.44 -0.98 -20.68
CA ALA A 20 -4.42 -1.26 -19.64
C ALA A 20 -3.73 -1.59 -18.30
N LEU A 21 -2.63 -2.35 -18.37
CA LEU A 21 -1.80 -2.70 -17.23
C LEU A 21 -1.15 -1.45 -16.60
N ASP A 22 -0.58 -0.57 -17.42
CA ASP A 22 -0.05 0.73 -17.00
C ASP A 22 -1.12 1.62 -16.37
N ALA A 23 -2.32 1.67 -16.93
CA ALA A 23 -3.42 2.44 -16.38
C ALA A 23 -3.87 1.92 -15.00
N LEU A 24 -3.84 0.60 -14.79
CA LEU A 24 -4.16 -0.03 -13.52
C LEU A 24 -3.08 0.28 -12.46
N TYR A 25 -1.82 0.00 -12.77
CA TYR A 25 -0.72 0.20 -11.83
C TYR A 25 -0.43 1.68 -11.56
N GLY A 26 -0.50 2.55 -12.57
CA GLY A 26 -0.32 4.00 -12.41
C GLY A 26 -1.34 4.64 -11.47
N ARG A 27 -2.54 4.06 -11.32
CA ARG A 27 -3.56 4.52 -10.35
C ARG A 27 -3.26 4.07 -8.92
N CYS A 28 -2.61 2.92 -8.76
CA CYS A 28 -2.29 2.33 -7.45
C CYS A 28 -0.94 2.79 -6.91
N ALA A 29 0.08 2.94 -7.76
CA ALA A 29 1.46 3.23 -7.36
C ALA A 29 1.59 4.47 -6.46
N GLY A 30 0.88 5.55 -6.80
CA GLY A 30 0.90 6.80 -6.01
C GLY A 30 0.31 6.65 -4.60
N LYS A 31 -0.52 5.63 -4.36
CA LYS A 31 -1.06 5.30 -3.03
C LYS A 31 -0.30 4.18 -2.33
N LEU A 32 0.37 3.34 -3.11
CA LEU A 32 1.06 2.15 -2.63
C LEU A 32 2.37 2.49 -1.91
N LEU A 33 3.15 3.45 -2.43
CA LEU A 33 4.40 3.84 -1.77
C LEU A 33 4.18 4.46 -0.37
N PRO A 34 3.26 5.42 -0.17
CA PRO A 34 2.91 5.90 1.17
C PRO A 34 2.42 4.78 2.10
N LEU A 35 1.60 3.86 1.59
CA LEU A 35 1.12 2.70 2.35
C LEU A 35 2.28 1.82 2.82
N ILE A 36 3.21 1.49 1.92
CA ILE A 36 4.42 0.72 2.24
C ILE A 36 5.22 1.42 3.33
N ARG A 37 5.46 2.73 3.19
CA ARG A 37 6.20 3.53 4.17
C ARG A 37 5.53 3.54 5.55
N LEU A 38 4.20 3.65 5.59
CA LEU A 38 3.42 3.57 6.82
C LEU A 38 3.51 2.20 7.48
N ARG A 39 3.44 1.11 6.70
CA ARG A 39 3.53 -0.28 7.19
C ARG A 39 4.92 -0.65 7.68
N MET A 40 5.96 -0.20 6.99
CA MET A 40 7.36 -0.38 7.43
C MET A 40 7.64 0.33 8.76
N GLY A 41 6.94 1.44 9.04
CA GLY A 41 7.23 2.28 10.19
C GLY A 41 8.62 2.94 10.08
N ARG A 42 9.08 3.59 11.15
CA ARG A 42 10.38 4.29 11.14
C ARG A 42 11.58 3.33 11.13
N SER A 43 11.53 2.24 11.90
CA SER A 43 12.67 1.33 12.07
C SER A 43 13.03 0.55 10.80
N LEU A 44 12.05 0.02 10.05
CA LEU A 44 12.39 -0.70 8.82
C LEU A 44 12.82 0.25 7.71
N ARG A 45 12.32 1.50 7.69
CA ARG A 45 12.73 2.51 6.71
C ARG A 45 14.17 3.00 6.87
N THR A 46 14.82 2.77 8.01
CA THR A 46 16.27 3.03 8.16
C THR A 46 17.13 1.91 7.60
N GLU A 47 16.56 0.72 7.39
CA GLU A 47 17.28 -0.49 6.98
C GLU A 47 16.94 -0.93 5.56
N LEU A 48 15.79 -0.51 5.04
CA LEU A 48 15.24 -0.92 3.76
C LEU A 48 14.69 0.28 3.00
N GLU A 49 14.94 0.31 1.70
CA GLU A 49 14.36 1.29 0.80
C GLU A 49 12.91 0.94 0.47
N SER A 50 11.99 1.87 0.78
CA SER A 50 10.56 1.70 0.47
C SER A 50 10.27 1.53 -1.02
N ARG A 51 11.17 2.01 -1.89
CA ARG A 51 11.07 1.88 -3.35
C ARG A 51 11.39 0.46 -3.82
N ASP A 52 12.34 -0.21 -3.17
CA ASP A 52 12.68 -1.60 -3.48
C ASP A 52 11.52 -2.54 -3.13
N ILE A 53 10.85 -2.28 -2.00
CA ILE A 53 9.63 -3.01 -1.63
C ILE A 53 8.53 -2.74 -2.67
N LEU A 54 8.33 -1.49 -3.08
CA LEU A 54 7.36 -1.15 -4.12
C LEU A 54 7.64 -1.93 -5.41
N GLN A 55 8.89 -1.96 -5.86
CA GLN A 55 9.27 -2.67 -7.08
C GLN A 55 9.05 -4.18 -6.95
N ALA A 56 9.45 -4.78 -5.82
CA ALA A 56 9.21 -6.21 -5.56
C ALA A 56 7.70 -6.54 -5.55
N VAL A 57 6.88 -5.66 -4.98
CA VAL A 57 5.42 -5.81 -4.99
C VAL A 57 4.87 -5.76 -6.41
N LEU A 58 5.30 -4.81 -7.24
CA LEU A 58 4.87 -4.68 -8.63
C LEU A 58 5.29 -5.89 -9.48
N LEU A 59 6.51 -6.40 -9.27
CA LEU A 59 6.99 -7.59 -9.96
C LEU A 59 6.18 -8.83 -9.56
N LYS A 60 6.02 -9.08 -8.25
CA LYS A 60 5.22 -10.20 -7.73
C LYS A 60 3.75 -10.11 -8.14
N SER A 61 3.20 -8.91 -8.23
CA SER A 61 1.83 -8.72 -8.71
C SER A 61 1.72 -8.99 -10.20
N PHE A 62 2.73 -8.67 -11.00
CA PHE A 62 2.76 -9.02 -12.42
C PHE A 62 2.74 -10.54 -12.62
N GLU A 63 3.61 -11.27 -11.91
CA GLU A 63 3.67 -12.74 -11.96
C GLU A 63 2.36 -13.43 -11.53
N ARG A 64 1.61 -12.79 -10.64
CA ARG A 64 0.37 -13.32 -10.06
C ARG A 64 -0.88 -12.71 -10.66
N PHE A 65 -0.75 -11.87 -11.69
CA PHE A 65 -1.85 -11.08 -12.23
C PHE A 65 -2.97 -11.96 -12.79
N GLU A 66 -2.64 -13.10 -13.40
CA GLU A 66 -3.63 -14.07 -13.89
C GLU A 66 -4.52 -14.63 -12.77
N GLN A 67 -3.98 -14.72 -11.55
CA GLN A 67 -4.71 -15.20 -10.37
C GLN A 67 -5.61 -14.12 -9.76
N PHE A 68 -5.41 -12.84 -10.11
CA PHE A 68 -6.26 -11.77 -9.64
C PHE A 68 -7.58 -11.76 -10.42
N HIS A 69 -8.65 -12.23 -9.78
CA HIS A 69 -9.99 -12.32 -10.39
C HIS A 69 -10.87 -11.09 -10.14
N GLY A 70 -10.34 -10.02 -9.56
CA GLY A 70 -11.07 -8.78 -9.29
C GLY A 70 -12.46 -9.03 -8.69
N SER A 71 -12.55 -9.41 -7.42
CA SER A 71 -13.86 -9.70 -6.83
C SER A 71 -14.66 -8.42 -6.58
N GLU A 72 -15.98 -8.58 -6.48
CA GLU A 72 -16.90 -7.51 -6.08
C GLU A 72 -16.56 -6.83 -4.75
N THR A 73 -15.77 -7.51 -3.91
CA THR A 73 -15.49 -7.16 -2.51
C THR A 73 -14.07 -6.64 -2.29
N ARG A 74 -13.10 -6.90 -3.18
CA ARG A 74 -11.70 -6.48 -3.00
C ARG A 74 -11.10 -5.89 -4.27
N SER A 75 -10.70 -4.63 -4.18
CA SER A 75 -10.07 -3.90 -5.28
C SER A 75 -8.64 -4.37 -5.54
N LEU A 76 -8.11 -3.97 -6.71
CA LEU A 76 -6.68 -4.12 -7.03
C LEU A 76 -5.79 -3.53 -5.93
N MET A 77 -6.21 -2.41 -5.31
CA MET A 77 -5.45 -1.79 -4.23
C MET A 77 -5.37 -2.69 -2.99
N ALA A 78 -6.46 -3.34 -2.60
CA ALA A 78 -6.48 -4.27 -1.48
C ALA A 78 -5.61 -5.51 -1.73
N TRP A 79 -5.59 -5.99 -2.97
CA TRP A 79 -4.70 -7.08 -3.36
C TRP A 79 -3.22 -6.68 -3.31
N LEU A 80 -2.86 -5.52 -3.88
CA LEU A 80 -1.50 -4.98 -3.83
C LEU A 80 -1.05 -4.68 -2.40
N ALA A 81 -1.94 -4.15 -1.56
CA ALA A 81 -1.68 -3.91 -0.13
C ALA A 81 -1.31 -5.20 0.59
N ARG A 82 -1.97 -6.32 0.27
CA ARG A 82 -1.67 -7.63 0.85
C ARG A 82 -0.34 -8.21 0.36
N ILE A 83 0.00 -8.00 -0.90
CA ILE A 83 1.33 -8.37 -1.43
C ILE A 83 2.42 -7.55 -0.72
N ALA A 84 2.21 -6.24 -0.57
CA ALA A 84 3.12 -5.34 0.16
C ALA A 84 3.31 -5.74 1.62
N GLU A 85 2.23 -6.05 2.33
CA GLU A 85 2.29 -6.51 3.72
C GLU A 85 3.12 -7.79 3.86
N ASN A 86 2.98 -8.73 2.93
CA ASN A 86 3.78 -9.95 2.93
C ASN A 86 5.25 -9.67 2.60
N GLU A 87 5.54 -8.84 1.60
CA GLU A 87 6.92 -8.45 1.26
C GLU A 87 7.63 -7.76 2.43
N ILE A 88 6.95 -6.84 3.11
CA ILE A 88 7.49 -6.14 4.28
C ILE A 88 7.81 -7.15 5.39
N ARG A 89 6.90 -8.09 5.67
CA ARG A 89 7.12 -9.14 6.68
C ARG A 89 8.29 -10.04 6.31
N ASP A 90 8.34 -10.53 5.07
CA ASP A 90 9.41 -11.40 4.59
C ASP A 90 10.79 -10.72 4.72
N ARG A 91 10.87 -9.44 4.35
CA ARG A 91 12.09 -8.62 4.47
C ARG A 91 12.46 -8.32 5.93
N ALA A 92 11.47 -7.99 6.77
CA ALA A 92 11.69 -7.76 8.20
C ALA A 92 12.17 -9.02 8.93
N ASP A 93 11.57 -10.17 8.62
CA ASP A 93 11.98 -11.47 9.15
C ASP A 93 13.37 -11.86 8.66
N TYR A 94 13.69 -11.59 7.39
CA TYR A 94 15.03 -11.78 6.84
C TYR A 94 16.07 -10.91 7.58
N GLN A 95 15.78 -9.64 7.87
CA GLN A 95 16.68 -8.77 8.64
C GLN A 95 16.79 -9.19 10.11
N GLY A 96 15.68 -9.62 10.74
CA GLY A 96 15.69 -10.17 12.10
C GLY A 96 16.46 -11.49 12.23
N ARG A 97 16.52 -12.29 11.15
CA ARG A 97 17.41 -13.46 11.01
C ARG A 97 18.84 -13.04 10.65
N GLY A 98 19.01 -12.05 9.78
CA GLY A 98 20.29 -11.49 9.34
C GLY A 98 21.09 -10.84 10.46
N ARG A 99 20.45 -10.26 11.49
CA ARG A 99 21.13 -9.81 12.72
C ARG A 99 21.73 -10.96 13.54
N ARG A 100 21.27 -12.21 13.36
CA ARG A 100 21.91 -13.42 13.92
C ARG A 100 23.01 -13.98 13.01
N ASP A 101 22.93 -13.72 11.70
CA ASP A 101 23.85 -14.21 10.66
C ASP A 101 24.79 -13.13 10.08
N ALA A 102 24.93 -11.97 10.74
CA ALA A 102 25.74 -10.81 10.31
C ALA A 102 27.26 -11.06 10.27
N ALA A 103 27.69 -12.30 10.09
CA ALA A 103 29.03 -12.70 9.72
C ALA A 103 29.18 -13.04 8.22
N ARG A 104 28.17 -12.93 7.35
CA ARG A 104 28.35 -13.27 5.91
C ARG A 104 27.40 -12.56 4.92
N ARG A 105 27.99 -11.58 4.20
CA ARG A 105 27.78 -11.20 2.77
C ARG A 105 26.77 -10.08 2.39
N ALA A 106 27.37 -8.97 1.94
CA ALA A 106 27.34 -8.30 0.60
C ALA A 106 26.02 -7.84 -0.08
N PRO A 107 26.08 -6.72 -0.87
CA PRO A 107 24.96 -5.85 -1.19
C PRO A 107 24.17 -6.28 -2.45
N LEU A 108 22.87 -5.93 -2.47
CA LEU A 108 21.95 -6.17 -3.58
C LEU A 108 22.12 -5.10 -4.68
N GLU A 109 22.07 -5.57 -5.93
CA GLU A 109 22.22 -4.79 -7.16
C GLU A 109 21.11 -3.74 -7.36
N GLU A 110 21.54 -2.64 -7.99
CA GLU A 110 20.76 -1.46 -8.35
C GLU A 110 19.66 -1.84 -9.36
N ALA A 111 18.41 -1.62 -8.99
CA ALA A 111 17.28 -1.97 -9.82
C ALA A 111 16.85 -0.77 -10.68
N GLU A 112 16.89 -0.94 -12.00
CA GLU A 112 16.53 0.07 -12.98
C GLU A 112 15.07 0.54 -12.83
N ALA A 113 14.87 1.85 -12.98
CA ALA A 113 13.57 2.49 -12.87
C ALA A 113 12.63 2.04 -14.01
N LEU A 114 11.53 1.37 -13.65
CA LEU A 114 10.44 1.03 -14.57
C LEU A 114 9.86 2.31 -15.21
N PRO A 115 9.87 2.45 -16.55
CA PRO A 115 9.27 3.59 -17.21
C PRO A 115 7.74 3.43 -17.25
N GLY A 116 7.02 4.20 -16.44
CA GLY A 116 5.57 4.39 -16.57
C GLY A 116 5.24 5.66 -17.38
N PRO A 117 4.08 5.74 -18.05
CA PRO A 117 3.72 6.89 -18.86
C PRO A 117 3.66 8.17 -18.04
N VAL A 118 4.30 9.20 -18.59
CA VAL A 118 4.41 10.55 -18.05
C VAL A 118 3.02 11.19 -18.00
N ARG A 119 2.29 11.03 -16.89
CA ARG A 119 1.40 12.13 -16.46
C ARG A 119 2.29 13.36 -16.34
N SER A 120 1.78 14.55 -16.69
CA SER A 120 2.61 15.76 -16.63
C SER A 120 3.34 15.82 -15.30
N ALA A 121 4.61 16.23 -15.32
CA ALA A 121 5.45 16.29 -14.12
C ALA A 121 4.75 17.04 -12.98
N LEU A 122 3.95 18.05 -13.33
CA LEU A 122 3.10 18.80 -12.40
C LEU A 122 2.00 17.95 -11.77
N THR A 123 1.26 17.15 -12.55
CA THR A 123 0.23 16.25 -12.02
C THR A 123 0.84 15.20 -11.09
N GLN A 124 2.01 14.65 -11.44
CA GLN A 124 2.72 13.70 -10.56
C GLN A 124 3.20 14.38 -9.27
N ALA A 125 3.77 15.58 -9.37
CA ALA A 125 4.21 16.34 -8.21
C ALA A 125 3.05 16.64 -7.25
N ILE A 126 1.88 17.05 -7.76
CA ILE A 126 0.68 17.32 -6.95
C ILE A 126 0.19 16.05 -6.25
N LEU A 127 0.11 14.93 -6.98
CA LEU A 127 -0.33 13.65 -6.40
C LEU A 127 0.65 13.16 -5.34
N ASN A 128 1.95 13.28 -5.59
CA ASN A 128 3.00 12.93 -4.62
C ASN A 128 2.97 13.84 -3.39
N GLU A 129 2.69 15.13 -3.56
CA GLU A 129 2.55 16.08 -2.46
C GLU A 129 1.34 15.74 -1.59
N GLN A 130 0.18 15.50 -2.20
CA GLN A 130 -1.02 15.09 -1.48
C GLN A 130 -0.81 13.76 -0.76
N ALA A 131 -0.18 12.78 -1.43
CA ALA A 131 0.16 11.50 -0.86
C ALA A 131 1.09 11.65 0.35
N ARG A 132 2.10 12.52 0.27
CA ARG A 132 3.03 12.81 1.38
C ARG A 132 2.32 13.50 2.55
N ARG A 133 1.42 14.45 2.28
CA ARG A 133 0.61 15.10 3.33
C ARG A 133 -0.24 14.08 4.07
N VAL A 134 -0.89 13.17 3.35
CA VAL A 134 -1.69 12.08 3.94
C VAL A 134 -0.81 11.12 4.74
N GLU A 135 0.36 10.74 4.21
CA GLU A 135 1.34 9.91 4.92
C GLU A 135 1.71 10.53 6.27
N GLN A 136 2.12 11.79 6.26
CA GLN A 136 2.53 12.49 7.48
C GLN A 136 1.39 12.65 8.49
N ALA A 137 0.16 12.94 8.01
CA ALA A 137 -1.00 13.04 8.88
C ALA A 137 -1.31 11.69 9.54
N LEU A 138 -1.22 10.59 8.80
CA LEU A 138 -1.39 9.23 9.33
C LEU A 138 -0.28 8.84 10.32
N GLU A 139 0.98 9.23 10.05
CA GLU A 139 2.10 9.00 10.97
C GLU A 139 1.93 9.74 12.31
N ALA A 140 1.24 10.88 12.32
CA ALA A 140 0.98 11.66 13.53
C ALA A 140 -0.17 11.08 14.38
N LEU A 141 -0.96 10.14 13.84
CA LEU A 141 -2.02 9.48 14.60
C LEU A 141 -1.45 8.45 15.58
N ALA A 142 -2.19 8.22 16.68
CA ALA A 142 -1.97 7.08 17.55
C ALA A 142 -2.03 5.77 16.75
N ASP A 143 -1.17 4.80 17.10
CA ASP A 143 -0.97 3.57 16.33
C ASP A 143 -2.29 2.82 16.07
N GLY A 144 -3.17 2.73 17.07
CA GLY A 144 -4.48 2.07 16.91
C GLY A 144 -5.43 2.80 15.94
N HIS A 145 -5.35 4.13 15.85
CA HIS A 145 -6.13 4.90 14.87
C HIS A 145 -5.56 4.75 13.47
N ARG A 146 -4.23 4.78 13.33
CA ARG A 146 -3.58 4.51 12.04
C ARG A 146 -3.92 3.11 11.55
N GLU A 147 -3.81 2.10 12.41
CA GLU A 147 -4.04 0.70 12.05
C GLU A 147 -5.44 0.47 11.51
N ILE A 148 -6.48 0.95 12.20
CA ILE A 148 -7.86 0.72 11.76
C ILE A 148 -8.18 1.42 10.42
N ILE A 149 -7.55 2.57 10.15
CA ILE A 149 -7.67 3.26 8.87
C ILE A 149 -7.00 2.43 7.76
N LEU A 150 -5.79 1.91 8.01
CA LEU A 150 -5.07 1.08 7.03
C LEU A 150 -5.87 -0.19 6.69
N LEU A 151 -6.35 -0.91 7.70
CA LEU A 151 -7.16 -2.12 7.49
C LEU A 151 -8.45 -1.83 6.72
N ARG A 152 -9.14 -0.72 7.05
CA ARG A 152 -10.44 -0.41 6.44
C ARG A 152 -10.32 0.15 5.04
N GLN A 153 -9.37 1.04 4.80
CA GLN A 153 -9.32 1.84 3.58
C GLN A 153 -8.31 1.36 2.54
N PHE A 154 -7.30 0.59 2.96
CA PHE A 154 -6.28 0.07 2.06
C PHE A 154 -6.39 -1.44 1.89
N GLU A 155 -6.64 -2.19 2.96
CA GLU A 155 -6.91 -3.63 2.87
C GLU A 155 -8.40 -3.97 2.63
N GLU A 156 -9.26 -2.95 2.64
CA GLU A 156 -10.71 -3.05 2.40
C GLU A 156 -11.45 -4.06 3.30
N LEU A 157 -10.89 -4.37 4.47
CA LEU A 157 -11.51 -5.28 5.41
C LEU A 157 -12.83 -4.70 5.94
N THR A 158 -13.80 -5.59 6.13
CA THR A 158 -15.06 -5.30 6.81
C THR A 158 -14.84 -5.16 8.32
N PHE A 159 -15.73 -4.47 9.03
CA PHE A 159 -15.61 -4.36 10.49
C PHE A 159 -15.57 -5.71 11.22
N PRO A 160 -16.33 -6.75 10.81
CA PRO A 160 -16.16 -8.11 11.33
C PRO A 160 -14.75 -8.68 11.11
N GLU A 161 -14.17 -8.55 9.91
CA GLU A 161 -12.81 -9.02 9.63
C GLU A 161 -11.76 -8.25 10.44
N ILE A 162 -11.93 -6.94 10.61
CA ILE A 162 -11.06 -6.10 11.45
C ILE A 162 -11.18 -6.52 12.92
N ALA A 163 -12.40 -6.73 13.41
CA ALA A 163 -12.67 -7.18 14.77
C ALA A 163 -11.97 -8.52 15.06
N ALA A 164 -12.12 -9.50 14.17
CA ALA A 164 -11.43 -10.78 14.25
C ALA A 164 -9.91 -10.62 14.26
N ARG A 165 -9.37 -9.74 13.39
CA ARG A 165 -7.92 -9.51 13.29
C ARG A 165 -7.33 -8.78 14.51
N LEU A 166 -8.09 -7.89 15.14
CA LEU A 166 -7.63 -7.09 16.28
C LEU A 166 -8.03 -7.66 17.65
N GLY A 167 -8.78 -8.77 17.69
CA GLY A 167 -9.31 -9.34 18.94
C GLY A 167 -10.28 -8.40 19.66
N LYS A 168 -11.13 -7.68 18.91
CA LYS A 168 -12.08 -6.68 19.41
C LYS A 168 -13.50 -7.00 18.93
N THR A 169 -14.49 -6.28 19.46
CA THR A 169 -15.87 -6.35 18.95
C THR A 169 -16.04 -5.48 17.70
N GLU A 170 -17.00 -5.82 16.84
CA GLU A 170 -17.31 -5.04 15.64
C GLU A 170 -17.66 -3.58 15.96
N ASP A 171 -18.49 -3.36 17.00
CA ASP A 171 -18.89 -2.02 17.44
C ASP A 171 -17.69 -1.20 17.93
N ALA A 172 -16.78 -1.82 18.69
CA ALA A 172 -15.55 -1.16 19.11
C ALA A 172 -14.71 -0.73 17.91
N CYS A 173 -14.64 -1.54 16.86
CA CYS A 173 -13.97 -1.20 15.60
C CYS A 173 -14.68 -0.05 14.87
N ARG A 174 -16.02 -0.05 14.77
CA ARG A 174 -16.78 1.07 14.16
C ARG A 174 -16.53 2.39 14.88
N MET A 175 -16.60 2.38 16.21
CA MET A 175 -16.33 3.57 17.03
C MET A 175 -14.86 4.03 16.94
N ALA A 176 -13.92 3.09 16.94
CA ALA A 176 -12.50 3.42 16.78
C ALA A 176 -12.22 4.01 15.40
N PHE A 177 -12.84 3.49 14.33
CA PHE A 177 -12.68 4.03 12.98
C PHE A 177 -13.25 5.44 12.86
N ALA A 178 -14.44 5.69 13.41
CA ALA A 178 -15.02 7.04 13.41
C ALA A 178 -14.10 8.06 14.10
N ARG A 179 -13.60 7.72 15.30
CA ARG A 179 -12.63 8.57 16.03
C ARG A 179 -11.33 8.77 15.27
N ALA A 180 -10.82 7.72 14.62
CA ALA A 180 -9.62 7.78 13.80
C ALA A 180 -9.80 8.73 12.61
N MET A 181 -10.95 8.69 11.94
CA MET A 181 -11.27 9.59 10.83
C MET A 181 -11.39 11.05 11.30
N THR A 182 -12.03 11.32 12.44
CA THR A 182 -12.06 12.66 13.04
C THR A 182 -10.65 13.18 13.34
N ALA A 183 -9.80 12.34 13.95
CA ALA A 183 -8.42 12.69 14.24
C ALA A 183 -7.61 12.96 12.96
N LEU A 184 -7.79 12.15 11.90
CA LEU A 184 -7.14 12.36 10.61
C LEU A 184 -7.56 13.70 9.98
N THR A 185 -8.85 14.02 9.99
CA THR A 185 -9.35 15.31 9.47
C THR A 185 -8.73 16.49 10.20
N LEU A 186 -8.60 16.42 11.54
CA LEU A 186 -7.94 17.45 12.33
C LEU A 186 -6.45 17.60 11.97
N GLN A 187 -5.73 16.48 11.79
CA GLN A 187 -4.31 16.50 11.39
C GLN A 187 -4.09 17.09 9.99
N LEU A 188 -5.02 16.85 9.06
CA LEU A 188 -4.95 17.42 7.71
C LEU A 188 -5.26 18.92 7.72
N ALA A 189 -6.19 19.36 8.58
CA ALA A 189 -6.57 20.76 8.71
C ALA A 189 -5.47 21.63 9.34
N THR A 190 -4.74 21.12 10.33
CA THR A 190 -3.65 21.87 11.00
C THR A 190 -2.37 22.00 10.16
N ARG A 191 -2.27 21.30 9.03
CA ARG A 191 -1.13 21.32 8.10
C ARG A 191 -1.49 21.92 6.73
N THR A 192 -2.38 22.90 6.73
CA THR A 192 -2.71 23.75 5.57
C THR A 192 -2.24 25.16 5.87
#